data_AF-A0AAE0WRU8-F1
#
_entry.id   AF-A0AAE0WRU8-F1
#
_cell.length_a   1.000
_cell.length_b   1.000
_cell.length_c   1.000
_cell.angle_alpha   90.00
_cell.angle_beta   90.00
_cell.angle_gamma   90.00
#
_symmetry.space_group_name_H-M   'P 1'
#
loop_
_entity.id
_entity.type
_entity.pdbx_description
1 polymer ?
#
loop_
_entity_poly.entity_id
_entity_poly.type
_entity_poly.pdbx_seq_one_letter_code
_entity_poly.pdbx_strand_id
1 'polypeptide(L)'
;MVDVVSIVVACISLVGAVLAAAFTAYSAYLSDERKRQQELTKFFGKYRDALLLATQDLQSRFCNITDYHVMDWYHRGGREKESLLLYTSFVVGQFLCWIYIIRKQAQFLQYETDKATRNKDLTKAMSKITYEFATDQYDSDGMPFMLWRGDQMSIGELMLAAGTGEPHPMGYNAFHQKWTEGGKVPAAPQRNPETGEMETHAELWSGQFRTWFRPIIDGVVMLGEAHAANNDLEHPQEWIPLRNQRLRRLQHRLVDLMDLLDPEGLRSEANWMKRCNRAVECECQFYAREAGIKSTKAIVGVVEQACAVTSTDEDAFTTLTNHVAERHRK
;
A
#
# COMPACT_ATOMS: atom_id res chain seq x y z
N MET A 1 1.33 -16.59 79.97
CA MET A 1 1.07 -17.43 78.78
C MET A 1 0.25 -16.71 77.70
N VAL A 2 -0.63 -15.76 78.06
CA VAL A 2 -1.50 -15.07 77.09
C VAL A 2 -0.71 -14.16 76.12
N ASP A 3 0.34 -13.47 76.57
CA ASP A 3 1.11 -12.55 75.73
C ASP A 3 1.89 -13.23 74.59
N VAL A 4 2.41 -14.43 74.85
CA VAL A 4 3.17 -15.20 73.85
C VAL A 4 2.26 -15.64 72.69
N VAL A 5 1.02 -16.02 73.00
CA VAL A 5 0.04 -16.42 71.97
C VAL A 5 -0.31 -15.23 71.09
N SER A 6 -0.53 -14.05 71.67
CA SER A 6 -0.85 -12.83 70.91
C SER A 6 0.27 -12.40 69.96
N ILE A 7 1.53 -12.51 70.39
CA ILE A 7 2.69 -12.19 69.53
C ILE A 7 2.76 -13.16 68.35
N VAL A 8 2.59 -14.46 68.60
CA VAL A 8 2.63 -15.49 67.54
C VAL A 8 1.51 -15.26 66.51
N VAL A 9 0.29 -14.99 66.97
CA VAL A 9 -0.86 -14.71 66.08
C VAL A 9 -0.64 -13.44 65.26
N ALA A 10 -0.05 -12.39 65.86
CA ALA A 10 0.28 -11.16 65.16
C ALA A 10 1.34 -11.38 64.05
N CYS A 11 2.39 -12.17 64.33
CA CYS A 11 3.42 -12.50 63.33
C CYS A 11 2.84 -13.29 62.14
N ILE A 12 1.99 -14.29 62.42
CA ILE A 12 1.35 -15.08 61.36
C ILE A 12 0.45 -14.19 60.50
N SER A 13 -0.31 -13.30 61.14
CA SER A 13 -1.21 -12.36 60.45
C SER A 13 -0.43 -11.38 59.56
N LEU A 14 0.71 -10.87 60.05
CA LEU A 14 1.57 -9.97 59.28
C LEU A 14 2.15 -10.66 58.05
N VAL A 15 2.66 -11.89 58.19
CA VAL A 15 3.22 -12.67 57.07
C VAL A 15 2.13 -12.98 56.04
N GLY A 16 0.94 -13.38 56.48
CA GLY A 16 -0.21 -13.61 55.61
C GLY A 16 -0.59 -12.37 54.81
N ALA A 17 -0.61 -11.20 55.44
CA ALA A 17 -0.93 -9.93 54.77
C ALA A 17 0.10 -9.55 53.71
N VAL A 18 1.40 -9.71 53.99
CA VAL A 18 2.49 -9.42 53.03
C VAL A 18 2.43 -10.35 51.82
N LEU A 19 2.21 -11.65 52.04
CA LEU A 19 2.09 -12.62 50.94
C LEU A 19 0.84 -12.35 50.08
N ALA A 20 -0.29 -12.01 50.71
CA ALA A 20 -1.50 -11.65 49.99
C ALA A 20 -1.31 -10.39 49.14
N ALA A 21 -0.64 -9.36 49.68
CA ALA A 21 -0.32 -8.13 48.95
C ALA A 21 0.63 -8.39 47.77
N ALA A 22 1.69 -9.19 47.99
CA ALA A 22 2.63 -9.56 46.93
C ALA A 22 1.95 -10.36 45.81
N PHE A 23 1.10 -11.33 46.16
CA PHE A 23 0.31 -12.10 45.20
C PHE A 23 -0.67 -11.21 44.42
N THR A 24 -1.34 -10.28 45.11
CA THR A 24 -2.27 -9.33 44.47
C THR A 24 -1.53 -8.42 43.50
N ALA A 25 -0.37 -7.87 43.89
CA ALA A 25 0.46 -7.04 43.01
C ALA A 25 0.96 -7.81 41.78
N TYR A 26 1.40 -9.07 41.97
CA TYR A 26 1.84 -9.93 40.88
C TYR A 26 0.69 -10.28 39.92
N SER A 27 -0.47 -10.63 40.46
CA SER A 27 -1.67 -10.92 39.65
C SER A 27 -2.16 -9.67 38.93
N ALA A 28 -2.12 -8.49 39.57
CA ALA A 28 -2.47 -7.23 38.95
C ALA A 28 -1.54 -6.92 37.78
N TYR A 29 -0.22 -7.03 37.98
CA TYR A 29 0.79 -6.84 36.94
C TYR A 29 0.57 -7.77 35.72
N LEU A 30 0.33 -9.06 35.95
CA LEU A 30 0.05 -10.01 34.87
C LEU A 30 -1.29 -9.72 34.17
N SER A 31 -2.31 -9.30 34.93
CA SER A 31 -3.62 -8.97 34.37
C SER A 31 -3.56 -7.71 33.51
N ASP A 32 -2.74 -6.74 33.90
CA ASP A 32 -2.59 -5.46 33.20
C ASP A 32 -1.93 -5.66 31.84
N GLU A 33 -0.86 -6.47 31.79
CA GLU A 33 -0.23 -6.85 30.52
C GLU A 33 -1.24 -7.53 29.57
N ARG A 34 -2.06 -8.46 30.07
CA ARG A 34 -3.09 -9.12 29.25
C ARG A 34 -4.17 -8.15 28.76
N LYS A 35 -4.63 -7.23 29.62
CA LYS A 35 -5.62 -6.20 29.25
C LYS A 35 -5.07 -5.30 28.14
N ARG A 36 -3.81 -4.87 28.26
CA ARG A 36 -3.12 -4.06 27.24
C ARG A 36 -3.04 -4.77 25.89
N GLN A 37 -2.66 -6.06 25.89
CA GLN A 37 -2.65 -6.85 24.64
C GLN A 37 -4.04 -6.99 24.01
N GLN A 38 -5.08 -7.11 24.83
CA GLN A 38 -6.46 -7.16 24.35
C GLN A 38 -6.92 -5.82 23.77
N GLU A 39 -6.58 -4.69 24.40
CA GLU A 39 -6.89 -3.34 23.91
C GLU A 39 -6.20 -3.05 22.58
N LEU A 40 -4.91 -3.42 22.46
CA LEU A 40 -4.16 -3.36 21.19
C LEU A 40 -4.80 -4.24 20.11
N THR A 41 -5.20 -5.46 20.45
CA THR A 41 -5.81 -6.39 19.49
C THR A 41 -7.19 -5.88 19.03
N LYS A 42 -7.98 -5.31 19.94
CA LYS A 42 -9.25 -4.66 19.61
C LYS A 42 -9.04 -3.42 18.75
N PHE A 43 -8.02 -2.62 19.07
CA PHE A 43 -7.63 -1.45 18.29
C PHE A 43 -7.28 -1.81 16.84
N PHE A 44 -6.35 -2.75 16.65
CA PHE A 44 -6.00 -3.20 15.31
C PHE A 44 -7.16 -3.92 14.64
N GLY A 45 -7.93 -4.73 15.37
CA GLY A 45 -9.13 -5.38 14.85
C GLY A 45 -10.16 -4.38 14.30
N LYS A 46 -10.30 -3.20 14.93
CA LYS A 46 -11.22 -2.15 14.50
C LYS A 46 -10.87 -1.55 13.14
N TYR A 47 -9.58 -1.29 12.88
CA TYR A 47 -9.14 -0.62 11.65
C TYR A 47 -8.56 -1.56 10.59
N ARG A 48 -8.32 -2.83 10.94
CA ARG A 48 -7.73 -3.83 10.04
C ARG A 48 -8.53 -3.98 8.75
N ASP A 49 -9.84 -4.06 8.86
CA ASP A 49 -10.72 -4.28 7.70
C ASP A 49 -10.78 -3.06 6.79
N ALA A 50 -10.82 -1.87 7.39
CA ALA A 50 -10.77 -0.60 6.69
C ALA A 50 -9.44 -0.39 5.96
N LEU A 51 -8.31 -0.71 6.63
CA LEU A 51 -6.98 -0.64 6.01
C LEU A 51 -6.83 -1.69 4.90
N LEU A 52 -7.35 -2.90 5.09
CA LEU A 52 -7.32 -3.95 4.07
C LEU A 52 -8.02 -3.48 2.80
N LEU A 53 -9.22 -2.92 2.92
CA LEU A 53 -9.98 -2.41 1.77
C LEU A 53 -9.24 -1.28 1.05
N ALA A 54 -8.72 -0.30 1.79
CA ALA A 54 -7.94 0.78 1.18
C ALA A 54 -6.63 0.29 0.53
N THR A 55 -6.02 -0.75 1.08
CA THR A 55 -4.83 -1.39 0.50
C THR A 55 -5.19 -2.12 -0.80
N GLN A 56 -6.33 -2.82 -0.84
CA GLN A 56 -6.85 -3.49 -2.04
C GLN A 56 -7.16 -2.48 -3.15
N ASP A 57 -7.86 -1.39 -2.84
CA ASP A 57 -8.20 -0.35 -3.81
C ASP A 57 -6.93 0.28 -4.41
N LEU A 58 -5.94 0.59 -3.57
CA LEU A 58 -4.67 1.16 -4.02
C LEU A 58 -3.83 0.15 -4.83
N GLN A 59 -3.75 -1.10 -4.38
CA GLN A 59 -3.03 -2.18 -5.08
C GLN A 59 -3.62 -2.43 -6.45
N SER A 60 -4.94 -2.55 -6.56
CA SER A 60 -5.66 -2.74 -7.81
C SER A 60 -5.43 -1.56 -8.74
N ARG A 61 -5.47 -0.33 -8.19
CA ARG A 61 -5.20 0.87 -8.98
C ARG A 61 -3.79 0.90 -9.56
N PHE A 62 -2.77 0.58 -8.76
CA PHE A 62 -1.40 0.52 -9.25
C PHE A 62 -1.18 -0.60 -10.25
N CYS A 63 -1.76 -1.77 -10.03
CA CYS A 63 -1.73 -2.88 -11.00
C CYS A 63 -2.36 -2.44 -12.34
N ASN A 64 -3.51 -1.77 -12.28
CA ASN A 64 -4.20 -1.23 -13.45
C ASN A 64 -3.36 -0.22 -14.24
N ILE A 65 -2.59 0.61 -13.54
CA ILE A 65 -1.69 1.58 -14.15
C ILE A 65 -0.44 0.93 -14.76
N THR A 66 0.10 -0.14 -14.14
CA THR A 66 1.39 -0.72 -14.56
C THR A 66 1.28 -1.83 -15.60
N ASP A 67 0.27 -2.70 -15.48
CA ASP A 67 0.17 -3.94 -16.26
C ASP A 67 -1.12 -4.04 -17.09
N TYR A 68 -2.11 -3.17 -16.86
CA TYR A 68 -3.35 -3.16 -17.63
C TYR A 68 -3.51 -1.91 -18.50
N HIS A 69 -4.46 -1.98 -19.43
CA HIS A 69 -4.76 -0.98 -20.46
C HIS A 69 -5.48 0.28 -19.96
N VAL A 70 -5.42 0.60 -18.66
CA VAL A 70 -6.05 1.83 -18.12
C VAL A 70 -5.43 3.09 -18.72
N MET A 71 -4.16 3.02 -19.15
CA MET A 71 -3.50 4.14 -19.84
C MET A 71 -4.03 4.40 -21.24
N ASP A 72 -4.74 3.46 -21.88
CA ASP A 72 -5.40 3.70 -23.17
C ASP A 72 -6.49 4.78 -23.06
N TRP A 73 -7.07 4.96 -21.87
CA TRP A 73 -8.08 5.99 -21.61
C TRP A 73 -7.49 7.38 -21.45
N TYR A 74 -6.17 7.51 -21.25
CA TYR A 74 -5.52 8.81 -21.14
C TYR A 74 -5.68 9.62 -22.44
N HIS A 75 -5.58 8.96 -23.60
CA HIS A 75 -5.62 9.60 -24.93
C HIS A 75 -7.00 10.02 -25.38
N ARG A 76 -8.05 9.41 -24.82
CA ARG A 76 -9.43 9.81 -25.12
C ARG A 76 -9.72 11.25 -24.66
N GLY A 77 -8.86 11.81 -23.79
CA GLY A 77 -8.94 13.18 -23.32
C GLY A 77 -10.18 13.41 -22.45
N GLY A 78 -10.50 14.68 -22.20
CA GLY A 78 -11.74 15.06 -21.53
C GLY A 78 -11.91 14.50 -20.11
N ARG A 79 -13.07 13.89 -19.86
CA ARG A 79 -13.52 13.45 -18.52
C ARG A 79 -12.75 12.23 -18.04
N GLU A 80 -12.32 11.38 -18.95
CA GLU A 80 -11.64 10.11 -18.68
C GLU A 80 -10.25 10.36 -18.11
N LYS A 81 -9.49 11.29 -18.72
CA LYS A 81 -8.20 11.75 -18.20
C LYS A 81 -8.35 12.37 -16.81
N GLU A 82 -9.31 13.27 -16.63
CA GLU A 82 -9.53 13.91 -15.31
C GLU A 82 -9.95 12.88 -14.25
N SER A 83 -10.82 11.94 -14.61
CA SER A 83 -11.23 10.84 -13.73
C SER A 83 -10.06 9.94 -13.34
N LEU A 84 -9.14 9.68 -14.27
CA LEU A 84 -7.93 8.91 -14.03
C LEU A 84 -7.04 9.58 -12.97
N LEU A 85 -6.79 10.88 -13.12
CA LEU A 85 -5.98 11.66 -12.19
C LEU A 85 -6.64 11.73 -10.81
N LEU A 86 -7.89 12.18 -10.79
CA LEU A 86 -8.71 12.34 -9.58
C LEU A 86 -8.82 11.04 -8.79
N TYR A 87 -9.20 9.93 -9.43
CA TYR A 87 -9.42 8.67 -8.74
C TYR A 87 -8.11 8.07 -8.21
N THR A 88 -7.00 8.21 -8.95
CA THR A 88 -5.68 7.78 -8.46
C THR A 88 -5.26 8.58 -7.22
N SER A 89 -5.41 9.90 -7.27
CA SER A 89 -5.13 10.77 -6.12
C SER A 89 -6.03 10.43 -4.93
N PHE A 90 -7.30 10.15 -5.16
CA PHE A 90 -8.24 9.74 -4.10
C PHE A 90 -7.79 8.46 -3.39
N VAL A 91 -7.50 7.36 -4.12
CA VAL A 91 -7.16 6.08 -3.47
C VAL A 91 -5.81 6.15 -2.74
N VAL A 92 -4.83 6.90 -3.28
CA VAL A 92 -3.57 7.17 -2.57
C VAL A 92 -3.85 7.96 -1.29
N GLY A 93 -4.67 9.01 -1.38
CA GLY A 93 -5.06 9.80 -0.23
C GLY A 93 -5.81 9.00 0.84
N GLN A 94 -6.72 8.13 0.42
CA GLN A 94 -7.51 7.28 1.32
C GLN A 94 -6.61 6.31 2.10
N PHE A 95 -5.66 5.66 1.42
CA PHE A 95 -4.66 4.81 2.07
C PHE A 95 -3.81 5.60 3.07
N LEU A 96 -3.25 6.75 2.66
CA LEU A 96 -2.42 7.59 3.53
C LEU A 96 -3.19 8.14 4.73
N CYS A 97 -4.49 8.41 4.58
CA CYS A 97 -5.37 8.79 5.68
C CYS A 97 -5.49 7.66 6.70
N TRP A 98 -5.68 6.41 6.26
CA TRP A 98 -5.70 5.27 7.19
C TRP A 98 -4.37 5.07 7.91
N ILE A 99 -3.24 5.22 7.21
CA ILE A 99 -1.92 5.21 7.85
C ILE A 99 -1.81 6.32 8.89
N TYR A 100 -2.30 7.52 8.58
CA TYR A 100 -2.32 8.66 9.51
C TYR A 100 -3.19 8.38 10.75
N ILE A 101 -4.42 7.88 10.57
CA ILE A 101 -5.34 7.53 11.66
C ILE A 101 -4.71 6.49 12.58
N ILE A 102 -4.17 5.41 11.99
CA ILE A 102 -3.52 4.33 12.73
C ILE A 102 -2.31 4.88 13.47
N ARG A 103 -1.47 5.71 12.85
CA ARG A 103 -0.31 6.31 13.53
C ARG A 103 -0.73 7.21 14.70
N LYS A 104 -1.71 8.09 14.48
CA LYS A 104 -2.20 9.03 15.50
C LYS A 104 -2.73 8.29 16.72
N GLN A 105 -3.47 7.20 16.50
CA GLN A 105 -4.03 6.42 17.59
C GLN A 105 -3.03 5.42 18.19
N ALA A 106 -2.15 4.82 17.38
CA ALA A 106 -1.09 3.94 17.84
C ALA A 106 -0.03 4.66 18.66
N GLN A 107 0.22 5.96 18.42
CA GLN A 107 1.09 6.79 19.29
C GLN A 107 0.58 6.83 20.73
N PHE A 108 -0.74 6.79 20.97
CA PHE A 108 -1.26 6.67 22.33
C PHE A 108 -1.03 5.27 22.95
N LEU A 109 -0.90 4.23 22.11
CA LEU A 109 -0.68 2.84 22.55
C LEU A 109 0.80 2.44 22.68
N GLN A 110 1.71 3.04 21.88
CA GLN A 110 3.14 2.71 21.86
C GLN A 110 3.92 3.16 23.09
N TYR A 111 3.36 4.04 23.92
CA TYR A 111 3.98 4.39 25.21
C TYR A 111 3.95 3.23 26.23
N GLU A 112 3.25 2.12 25.96
CA GLU A 112 2.99 1.10 26.99
C GLU A 112 3.51 -0.32 26.73
N THR A 113 3.93 -0.76 25.52
CA THR A 113 4.43 -2.16 25.32
C THR A 113 5.21 -2.46 24.02
N ASP A 114 6.28 -3.27 24.11
CA ASP A 114 7.28 -3.55 23.03
C ASP A 114 7.32 -5.03 22.54
N LYS A 115 6.30 -5.87 22.79
CA LYS A 115 6.43 -7.34 22.60
C LYS A 115 5.44 -8.06 21.66
N ALA A 116 4.50 -7.38 21.00
CA ALA A 116 3.58 -8.06 20.08
C ALA A 116 4.16 -8.20 18.65
N THR A 117 4.81 -9.34 18.35
CA THR A 117 5.49 -9.64 17.08
C THR A 117 4.66 -9.34 15.82
N ARG A 118 3.37 -9.69 15.80
CA ARG A 118 2.49 -9.46 14.63
C ARG A 118 2.23 -7.97 14.34
N ASN A 119 2.11 -7.15 15.38
CA ASN A 119 1.89 -5.71 15.23
C ASN A 119 3.17 -5.01 14.75
N LYS A 120 4.33 -5.55 15.15
CA LYS A 120 5.63 -5.11 14.64
C LYS A 120 5.76 -5.36 13.14
N ASP A 121 5.33 -6.53 12.66
CA ASP A 121 5.37 -6.86 11.23
C ASP A 121 4.42 -5.97 10.42
N LEU A 122 3.21 -5.72 10.91
CA LEU A 122 2.26 -4.80 10.29
C LEU A 122 2.81 -3.36 10.22
N THR A 123 3.36 -2.86 11.32
CA THR A 123 3.97 -1.52 11.38
C THR A 123 5.18 -1.42 10.46
N LYS A 124 5.98 -2.49 10.36
CA LYS A 124 7.12 -2.59 9.45
C LYS A 124 6.67 -2.58 7.99
N ALA A 125 5.61 -3.30 7.64
CA ALA A 125 5.05 -3.30 6.29
C ALA A 125 4.52 -1.91 5.88
N MET A 126 3.75 -1.25 6.74
CA MET A 126 3.29 0.13 6.51
C MET A 126 4.47 1.12 6.38
N SER A 127 5.52 0.94 7.20
CA SER A 127 6.73 1.76 7.13
C SER A 127 7.50 1.56 5.82
N LYS A 128 7.55 0.32 5.30
CA LYS A 128 8.17 0.03 3.99
C LYS A 128 7.41 0.71 2.84
N ILE A 129 6.08 0.66 2.83
CA ILE A 129 5.27 1.33 1.79
C ILE A 129 5.51 2.84 1.81
N THR A 130 5.45 3.43 2.99
CA THR A 130 5.63 4.88 3.14
C THR A 130 7.08 5.33 2.90
N TYR A 131 8.06 4.46 3.14
CA TYR A 131 9.45 4.66 2.70
C TYR A 131 9.58 4.58 1.17
N GLU A 132 8.91 3.61 0.53
CA GLU A 132 8.93 3.47 -0.94
C GLU A 132 8.29 4.68 -1.63
N PHE A 133 7.30 5.34 -1.03
CA PHE A 133 6.81 6.63 -1.52
C PHE A 133 7.87 7.74 -1.39
N ALA A 134 8.70 7.74 -0.35
CA ALA A 134 9.60 8.85 -0.02
C ALA A 134 11.03 8.70 -0.55
N THR A 135 11.45 7.49 -0.93
CA THR A 135 12.85 7.21 -1.27
C THR A 135 13.23 7.85 -2.60
N ASP A 136 14.38 8.52 -2.64
CA ASP A 136 15.04 9.07 -3.83
C ASP A 136 16.11 8.13 -4.38
N GLN A 137 16.32 6.97 -3.75
CA GLN A 137 17.36 5.99 -4.09
C GLN A 137 17.30 5.47 -5.54
N TYR A 138 16.15 5.59 -6.21
CA TYR A 138 15.89 5.03 -7.54
C TYR A 138 15.65 6.15 -8.56
N ASP A 139 16.59 7.08 -8.69
CA ASP A 139 16.49 8.29 -9.52
C ASP A 139 16.66 8.05 -11.03
N SER A 140 17.10 6.87 -11.44
CA SER A 140 17.31 6.48 -12.85
C SER A 140 16.05 6.63 -13.70
N ASP A 141 14.87 6.43 -13.10
CA ASP A 141 13.56 6.62 -13.74
C ASP A 141 12.95 8.01 -13.47
N GLY A 142 13.68 8.92 -12.82
CA GLY A 142 13.15 10.18 -12.30
C GLY A 142 12.35 9.99 -10.99
N MET A 143 11.57 11.00 -10.61
CA MET A 143 10.84 10.99 -9.33
C MET A 143 9.29 11.01 -9.47
N PRO A 144 8.66 10.32 -10.45
CA PRO A 144 7.20 10.24 -10.50
C PRO A 144 6.65 9.48 -9.29
N PHE A 145 5.50 9.90 -8.78
CA PHE A 145 4.84 9.34 -7.59
C PHE A 145 5.63 9.42 -6.28
N MET A 146 6.77 10.13 -6.25
CA MET A 146 7.53 10.32 -5.02
C MET A 146 6.81 11.34 -4.12
N LEU A 147 6.55 10.97 -2.88
CA LEU A 147 5.91 11.83 -1.88
C LEU A 147 6.81 11.88 -0.65
N TRP A 148 7.25 13.08 -0.27
CA TRP A 148 8.03 13.23 0.95
C TRP A 148 7.18 12.85 2.17
N ARG A 149 7.85 12.55 3.29
CA ARG A 149 7.15 12.18 4.54
C ARG A 149 6.21 13.28 5.02
N GLY A 150 6.58 14.54 4.83
CA GLY A 150 5.72 15.70 5.10
C GLY A 150 4.46 15.66 4.23
N ASP A 151 4.61 15.50 2.91
CA ASP A 151 3.49 15.44 1.97
C ASP A 151 2.54 14.28 2.29
N GLN A 152 3.09 13.10 2.59
CA GLN A 152 2.29 11.93 2.99
C GLN A 152 1.44 12.21 4.23
N MET A 153 2.00 12.90 5.23
CA MET A 153 1.28 13.28 6.45
C MET A 153 0.21 14.33 6.17
N SER A 154 0.56 15.37 5.41
CA SER A 154 -0.38 16.43 5.00
C SER A 154 -1.55 15.86 4.22
N ILE A 155 -1.30 14.99 3.25
CA ILE A 155 -2.36 14.29 2.50
C ILE A 155 -3.24 13.50 3.46
N GLY A 156 -2.64 12.71 4.36
CA GLY A 156 -3.40 11.91 5.33
C GLY A 156 -4.30 12.75 6.25
N GLU A 157 -3.81 13.89 6.71
CA GLU A 157 -4.56 14.84 7.54
C GLU A 157 -5.67 15.54 6.74
N LEU A 158 -5.37 16.01 5.52
CA LEU A 158 -6.34 16.68 4.65
C LEU A 158 -7.46 15.75 4.21
N MET A 159 -7.17 14.47 4.08
CA MET A 159 -8.13 13.41 3.72
C MET A 159 -9.02 12.99 4.90
N LEU A 160 -8.76 13.45 6.12
CA LEU A 160 -9.60 13.11 7.26
C LEU A 160 -10.98 13.77 7.12
N ALA A 161 -12.05 13.00 7.35
CA ALA A 161 -13.41 13.54 7.32
C ALA A 161 -13.64 14.50 8.52
N ALA A 162 -14.32 15.62 8.26
CA ALA A 162 -14.72 16.55 9.31
C ALA A 162 -15.94 16.00 10.07
N GLY A 163 -15.86 15.92 11.40
CA GLY A 163 -16.97 15.49 12.25
C GLY A 163 -16.56 15.14 13.67
N THR A 164 -17.54 14.97 14.56
CA THR A 164 -17.35 14.53 15.96
C THR A 164 -17.31 13.00 16.12
N GLY A 165 -17.42 12.26 15.00
CA GLY A 165 -17.47 10.80 14.97
C GLY A 165 -16.11 10.11 15.00
N GLU A 166 -16.12 8.81 14.71
CA GLU A 166 -14.88 8.04 14.57
C GLU A 166 -14.05 8.57 13.39
N PRO A 167 -12.72 8.66 13.53
CA PRO A 167 -11.89 9.14 12.45
C PRO A 167 -11.92 8.16 11.28
N HIS A 168 -12.32 8.67 10.11
CA HIS A 168 -12.32 7.93 8.86
C HIS A 168 -11.93 8.87 7.71
N PRO A 169 -11.45 8.34 6.58
CA PRO A 169 -11.20 9.15 5.40
C PRO A 169 -12.48 9.79 4.87
N MET A 170 -12.34 10.93 4.21
CA MET A 170 -13.44 11.55 3.47
C MET A 170 -13.89 10.66 2.33
N GLY A 171 -15.19 10.70 2.03
CA GLY A 171 -15.76 9.99 0.90
C GLY A 171 -15.36 10.62 -0.45
N TYR A 172 -15.46 9.83 -1.51
CA TYR A 172 -15.07 10.24 -2.88
C TYR A 172 -15.77 11.52 -3.36
N ASN A 173 -17.07 11.69 -3.05
CA ASN A 173 -17.80 12.90 -3.44
C ASN A 173 -17.24 14.17 -2.75
N ALA A 174 -16.96 14.09 -1.44
CA ALA A 174 -16.36 15.21 -0.71
C ALA A 174 -14.95 15.52 -1.21
N PHE A 175 -14.17 14.48 -1.55
CA PHE A 175 -12.87 14.63 -2.21
C PHE A 175 -13.01 15.34 -3.56
N HIS A 176 -13.96 14.91 -4.39
CA HIS A 176 -14.23 15.49 -5.70
C HIS A 176 -14.63 16.97 -5.60
N GLN A 177 -15.48 17.33 -4.64
CA GLN A 177 -15.84 18.73 -4.39
C GLN A 177 -14.59 19.57 -4.07
N LYS A 178 -13.80 19.16 -3.07
CA LYS A 178 -12.52 19.82 -2.72
C LYS A 178 -11.55 19.87 -3.89
N TRP A 179 -11.51 18.81 -4.69
CA TRP A 179 -10.71 18.75 -5.91
C TRP A 179 -11.17 19.84 -6.89
N THR A 180 -12.46 19.94 -7.20
CA THR A 180 -12.99 20.94 -8.14
C THR A 180 -12.92 22.38 -7.64
N GLU A 181 -13.07 22.60 -6.34
CA GLU A 181 -12.94 23.93 -5.69
C GLU A 181 -11.53 24.53 -5.86
N GLY A 182 -10.51 23.68 -6.04
CA GLY A 182 -9.13 24.08 -6.27
C GLY A 182 -8.78 24.57 -7.68
N GLY A 183 -9.77 24.84 -8.54
CA GLY A 183 -9.58 25.27 -9.94
C GLY A 183 -9.51 24.12 -10.95
N LYS A 184 -9.85 24.40 -12.22
CA LYS A 184 -9.89 23.41 -13.32
C LYS A 184 -8.49 22.85 -13.63
N VAL A 185 -8.41 21.59 -14.06
CA VAL A 185 -7.19 21.03 -14.68
C VAL A 185 -6.87 21.87 -15.93
N PRO A 186 -5.63 22.39 -16.10
CA PRO A 186 -5.27 23.08 -17.33
C PRO A 186 -5.39 22.16 -18.53
N ALA A 187 -5.82 22.71 -19.67
CA ALA A 187 -5.55 22.07 -20.95
C ALA A 187 -4.02 21.90 -21.13
N ALA A 188 -3.60 20.97 -21.99
CA ALA A 188 -2.19 20.70 -22.29
C ALA A 188 -1.39 22.02 -22.46
N PRO A 189 -0.12 22.09 -22.02
CA PRO A 189 0.65 23.34 -21.97
C PRO A 189 0.53 24.09 -23.29
N GLN A 190 -0.12 25.25 -23.25
CA GLN A 190 -0.31 26.09 -24.41
C GLN A 190 0.83 27.10 -24.45
N ARG A 191 1.34 27.35 -25.65
CA ARG A 191 2.31 28.42 -25.86
C ARG A 191 1.55 29.73 -25.74
N ASN A 192 1.98 30.62 -24.85
CA ASN A 192 1.37 31.94 -24.76
C ASN A 192 1.54 32.66 -26.11
N PRO A 193 0.45 33.05 -26.78
CA PRO A 193 0.51 33.64 -28.13
C PRO A 193 1.16 35.02 -28.17
N GLU A 194 1.28 35.71 -27.03
CA GLU A 194 1.87 37.05 -26.95
C GLU A 194 3.36 37.03 -26.59
N THR A 195 3.78 36.11 -25.71
CA THR A 195 5.17 36.04 -25.22
C THR A 195 6.00 34.92 -25.85
N GLY A 196 5.35 33.92 -26.47
CA GLY A 196 6.01 32.75 -27.05
C GLY A 196 6.61 31.78 -26.02
N GLU A 197 6.48 32.09 -24.74
CA GLU A 197 6.96 31.29 -23.62
C GLU A 197 6.00 30.12 -23.35
N MET A 198 6.57 29.01 -22.91
CA MET A 198 5.83 27.83 -22.49
C MET A 198 5.32 28.10 -21.07
N GLU A 199 4.00 28.13 -20.87
CA GLU A 199 3.45 28.27 -19.52
C GLU A 199 3.98 27.14 -18.65
N THR A 200 4.79 27.48 -17.64
CA THR A 200 5.32 26.47 -16.73
C THR A 200 4.17 25.94 -15.86
N HIS A 201 4.08 24.62 -15.72
CA HIS A 201 3.05 23.92 -14.92
C HIS A 201 2.95 24.41 -13.45
N ALA A 202 3.83 25.30 -12.99
CA ALA A 202 3.87 25.86 -11.65
C ALA A 202 2.75 26.89 -11.38
N GLU A 203 2.36 27.71 -12.37
CA GLU A 203 1.50 28.89 -12.14
C GLU A 203 -0.02 28.61 -12.28
N LEU A 204 -0.41 27.46 -12.82
CA LEU A 204 -1.80 27.16 -13.20
C LEU A 204 -2.65 26.42 -12.15
N TRP A 205 -2.12 26.12 -10.96
CA TRP A 205 -2.85 25.37 -9.91
C TRP A 205 -3.15 26.28 -8.70
N SER A 206 -4.34 26.88 -8.65
CA SER A 206 -4.69 27.86 -7.60
C SER A 206 -5.31 27.26 -6.33
N GLY A 207 -5.47 25.94 -6.24
CA GLY A 207 -6.01 25.26 -5.05
C GLY A 207 -4.95 24.65 -4.14
N GLN A 208 -4.89 25.05 -2.86
CA GLN A 208 -4.02 24.45 -1.83
C GLN A 208 -4.17 22.93 -1.66
N PHE A 209 -5.29 22.34 -2.10
CA PHE A 209 -5.57 20.91 -1.95
C PHE A 209 -4.91 20.05 -3.03
N ARG A 210 -5.04 20.43 -4.31
CA ARG A 210 -4.51 19.64 -5.44
C ARG A 210 -2.99 19.59 -5.46
N THR A 211 -2.32 20.65 -5.00
CA THR A 211 -0.86 20.76 -5.00
C THR A 211 -0.19 19.64 -4.23
N TRP A 212 -0.80 19.14 -3.15
CA TRP A 212 -0.29 17.98 -2.40
C TRP A 212 -0.28 16.68 -3.22
N PHE A 213 -1.15 16.56 -4.21
CA PHE A 213 -1.24 15.39 -5.08
C PHE A 213 -0.42 15.53 -6.36
N ARG A 214 0.29 16.65 -6.55
CA ARG A 214 1.05 16.94 -7.78
C ARG A 214 2.01 15.81 -8.18
N PRO A 215 2.81 15.20 -7.29
CA PRO A 215 3.68 14.11 -7.70
C PRO A 215 2.95 12.87 -8.24
N ILE A 216 1.71 12.63 -7.78
CA ILE A 216 0.84 11.57 -8.30
C ILE A 216 0.27 11.97 -9.66
N ILE A 217 -0.21 13.21 -9.79
CA ILE A 217 -0.76 13.75 -11.05
C ILE A 217 0.33 13.71 -12.14
N ASP A 218 1.48 14.31 -11.87
CA ASP A 218 2.61 14.40 -12.79
C ASP A 218 3.11 12.99 -13.17
N GLY A 219 3.12 12.06 -12.21
CA GLY A 219 3.45 10.67 -12.46
C GLY A 219 2.47 9.96 -13.39
N VAL A 220 1.16 10.14 -13.21
CA VAL A 220 0.14 9.55 -14.10
C VAL A 220 0.20 10.18 -15.49
N VAL A 221 0.38 11.50 -15.57
CA VAL A 221 0.55 12.25 -16.83
C VAL A 221 1.76 11.74 -17.60
N MET A 222 2.92 11.63 -16.95
CA MET A 222 4.15 11.11 -17.54
C MET A 222 3.96 9.70 -18.11
N LEU A 223 3.31 8.80 -17.36
CA LEU A 223 3.04 7.45 -17.84
C LEU A 223 2.05 7.43 -18.99
N GLY A 224 1.01 8.26 -18.94
CA GLY A 224 0.04 8.41 -20.02
C GLY A 224 0.70 8.88 -21.31
N GLU A 225 1.54 9.92 -21.24
CA GLU A 225 2.25 10.49 -22.40
C GLU A 225 3.25 9.51 -23.00
N ALA A 226 4.04 8.81 -22.18
CA ALA A 226 4.93 7.76 -22.65
C ALA A 226 4.17 6.60 -23.31
N HIS A 227 3.01 6.23 -22.76
CA HIS A 227 2.13 5.23 -23.38
C HIS A 227 1.52 5.70 -24.70
N ALA A 228 1.21 7.00 -24.86
CA ALA A 228 0.80 7.61 -26.14
C ALA A 228 1.86 7.41 -27.19
N ALA A 229 3.05 7.92 -26.88
CA ALA A 229 4.15 7.91 -27.81
C ALA A 229 4.43 6.48 -28.26
N ASN A 230 4.45 5.52 -27.34
CA ASN A 230 4.67 4.12 -27.68
C ASN A 230 3.60 3.49 -28.57
N ASN A 231 2.34 3.92 -28.49
CA ASN A 231 1.27 3.42 -29.35
C ASN A 231 1.32 4.03 -30.76
N ASP A 232 1.84 5.25 -30.89
CA ASP A 232 1.97 5.96 -32.17
C ASP A 232 3.26 5.59 -32.92
N LEU A 233 4.20 4.89 -32.28
CA LEU A 233 5.44 4.45 -32.90
C LEU A 233 5.18 3.30 -33.89
N GLU A 234 5.44 3.55 -35.17
CA GLU A 234 5.42 2.52 -36.22
C GLU A 234 6.56 1.50 -36.07
N HIS A 235 7.65 1.86 -35.38
CA HIS A 235 8.91 1.09 -35.33
C HIS A 235 9.32 0.79 -33.88
N PRO A 236 9.50 -0.50 -33.47
CA PRO A 236 9.77 -0.90 -32.08
C PRO A 236 11.08 -0.40 -31.44
N GLN A 237 12.00 0.16 -32.23
CA GLN A 237 13.33 0.55 -31.79
C GLN A 237 13.37 1.91 -31.07
N GLU A 238 12.29 2.69 -31.15
CA GLU A 238 12.15 3.99 -30.48
C GLU A 238 11.33 3.94 -29.19
N TRP A 239 11.06 2.73 -28.66
CA TRP A 239 10.22 2.53 -27.49
C TRP A 239 10.68 3.34 -26.28
N ILE A 240 9.80 4.20 -25.77
CA ILE A 240 10.03 5.03 -24.59
C ILE A 240 9.80 4.20 -23.33
N PRO A 241 10.80 4.05 -22.46
CA PRO A 241 10.65 3.28 -21.23
C PRO A 241 9.63 3.91 -20.28
N LEU A 242 8.62 3.10 -19.92
CA LEU A 242 7.64 3.45 -18.89
C LEU A 242 8.33 3.47 -17.52
N ARG A 243 8.53 4.67 -16.98
CA ARG A 243 9.14 4.96 -15.66
C ARG A 243 8.20 4.60 -14.49
N ASN A 244 7.77 3.34 -14.43
CA ASN A 244 6.77 2.85 -13.48
C ASN A 244 7.35 1.94 -12.36
N GLN A 245 8.67 1.87 -12.20
CA GLN A 245 9.32 0.97 -11.26
C GLN A 245 8.89 1.20 -9.80
N ARG A 246 8.71 2.47 -9.39
CA ARG A 246 8.19 2.81 -8.05
C ARG A 246 6.79 2.24 -7.81
N LEU A 247 5.89 2.38 -8.78
CA LEU A 247 4.54 1.84 -8.68
C LEU A 247 4.55 0.32 -8.58
N ARG A 248 5.43 -0.36 -9.31
CA ARG A 248 5.59 -1.82 -9.23
C ARG A 248 6.05 -2.25 -7.84
N ARG A 249 7.06 -1.58 -7.27
CA ARG A 249 7.54 -1.86 -5.91
C ARG A 249 6.45 -1.57 -4.87
N LEU A 250 5.75 -0.44 -4.98
CA LEU A 250 4.61 -0.11 -4.12
C LEU A 250 3.52 -1.18 -4.20
N GLN A 251 3.16 -1.62 -5.41
CA GLN A 251 2.17 -2.66 -5.63
C GLN A 251 2.57 -3.96 -4.94
N HIS A 252 3.83 -4.40 -5.05
CA HIS A 252 4.32 -5.59 -4.34
C HIS A 252 4.27 -5.43 -2.82
N ARG A 253 4.61 -4.25 -2.29
CA ARG A 253 4.53 -3.98 -0.84
C ARG A 253 3.09 -3.92 -0.33
N LEU A 254 2.14 -3.47 -1.15
CA LEU A 254 0.72 -3.49 -0.81
C LEU A 254 0.20 -4.93 -0.76
N VAL A 255 0.63 -5.80 -1.68
CA VAL A 255 0.35 -7.24 -1.59
C VAL A 255 0.93 -7.84 -0.31
N ASP A 256 2.19 -7.54 0.05
CA ASP A 256 2.78 -7.99 1.32
C ASP A 256 1.93 -7.55 2.54
N LEU A 257 1.41 -6.32 2.51
CA LEU A 257 0.55 -5.79 3.58
C LEU A 257 -0.81 -6.51 3.62
N MET A 258 -1.40 -6.82 2.47
CA MET A 258 -2.66 -7.57 2.39
C MET A 258 -2.51 -8.97 2.96
N ASP A 259 -1.42 -9.68 2.66
CA ASP A 259 -1.14 -11.02 3.22
C ASP A 259 -1.04 -10.99 4.76
N LEU A 260 -0.53 -9.89 5.33
CA LEU A 260 -0.49 -9.69 6.79
C LEU A 260 -1.87 -9.32 7.37
N LEU A 261 -2.68 -8.56 6.62
CA LEU A 261 -4.01 -8.12 7.01
C LEU A 261 -5.09 -9.18 6.79
N ASP A 262 -4.89 -10.16 5.91
CA ASP A 262 -5.85 -11.23 5.62
C ASP A 262 -5.13 -12.54 5.28
N PRO A 263 -4.44 -13.17 6.25
CA PRO A 263 -3.62 -14.36 6.00
C PRO A 263 -4.44 -15.58 5.58
N GLU A 264 -5.74 -15.60 5.88
CA GLU A 264 -6.66 -16.67 5.49
C GLU A 264 -7.33 -16.38 4.14
N GLY A 265 -7.11 -15.20 3.55
CA GLY A 265 -7.70 -14.81 2.27
C GLY A 265 -9.24 -14.74 2.29
N LEU A 266 -9.86 -14.60 3.46
CA LEU A 266 -11.32 -14.69 3.61
C LEU A 266 -12.04 -13.49 3.00
N ARG A 267 -11.37 -12.35 2.91
CA ARG A 267 -11.95 -11.05 2.55
C ARG A 267 -11.41 -10.52 1.24
N SER A 268 -10.50 -11.26 0.63
CA SER A 268 -9.66 -10.76 -0.42
C SER A 268 -9.86 -11.64 -1.65
N GLU A 269 -10.43 -11.05 -2.71
CA GLU A 269 -10.80 -11.80 -3.91
C GLU A 269 -9.52 -12.30 -4.60
N ALA A 270 -9.18 -13.57 -4.38
CA ALA A 270 -7.94 -14.25 -4.76
C ALA A 270 -7.45 -13.99 -6.20
N ASN A 271 -8.37 -13.67 -7.11
CA ASN A 271 -8.08 -13.52 -8.53
C ASN A 271 -7.50 -12.16 -8.93
N TRP A 272 -7.72 -11.09 -8.16
CA TRP A 272 -7.28 -9.73 -8.51
C TRP A 272 -6.01 -9.25 -7.77
N MET A 273 -5.44 -10.10 -6.90
CA MET A 273 -4.35 -9.75 -6.00
C MET A 273 -2.97 -10.21 -6.48
N LYS A 274 -2.80 -10.40 -7.79
CA LYS A 274 -1.51 -10.82 -8.33
C LYS A 274 -0.52 -9.67 -8.26
N ARG A 275 0.74 -10.00 -7.96
CA ARG A 275 1.86 -9.07 -8.11
C ARG A 275 1.99 -8.72 -9.59
N CYS A 276 2.20 -7.44 -9.88
CA CYS A 276 2.52 -6.99 -11.23
C CYS A 276 3.90 -7.50 -11.67
N ASN A 277 4.23 -7.36 -12.96
CA ASN A 277 5.57 -7.68 -13.47
C ASN A 277 6.67 -7.00 -12.63
N ARG A 278 7.82 -7.68 -12.52
CA ARG A 278 8.90 -7.31 -11.61
C ARG A 278 9.44 -5.91 -11.91
N ALA A 279 9.70 -5.14 -10.85
CA ALA A 279 10.45 -3.89 -11.01
C ALA A 279 11.96 -4.16 -11.13
N VAL A 280 12.67 -3.38 -11.95
CA VAL A 280 14.14 -3.34 -11.98
C VAL A 280 14.61 -3.00 -10.55
N GLU A 281 15.53 -3.80 -10.02
CA GLU A 281 16.05 -3.70 -8.63
C GLU A 281 15.04 -3.97 -7.49
N CYS A 282 13.91 -4.63 -7.77
CA CYS A 282 13.02 -5.05 -6.68
C CYS A 282 13.57 -6.26 -5.89
N GLU A 283 13.78 -6.08 -4.58
CA GLU A 283 14.14 -7.13 -3.61
C GLU A 283 12.96 -8.06 -3.23
N CYS A 284 11.78 -7.85 -3.81
CA CYS A 284 10.54 -8.59 -3.52
C CYS A 284 10.60 -10.11 -3.77
N GLN A 285 11.71 -10.64 -4.31
CA GLN A 285 11.94 -12.08 -4.48
C GLN A 285 12.17 -12.86 -3.17
N PHE A 286 12.54 -12.21 -2.06
CA PHE A 286 13.03 -12.97 -0.90
C PHE A 286 11.97 -13.45 0.10
N TYR A 287 10.77 -12.86 0.15
CA TYR A 287 9.79 -13.21 1.20
C TYR A 287 8.81 -14.34 0.84
N ALA A 288 8.66 -14.70 -0.44
CA ALA A 288 7.76 -15.79 -0.85
C ALA A 288 8.29 -17.20 -0.51
N ARG A 289 9.56 -17.35 -0.13
CA ARG A 289 10.16 -18.65 0.25
C ARG A 289 10.09 -18.96 1.76
N GLU A 290 9.91 -17.97 2.62
CA GLU A 290 9.92 -18.18 4.09
C GLU A 290 8.51 -18.33 4.70
N ALA A 291 7.47 -17.82 4.02
CA ALA A 291 6.08 -18.06 4.40
C ALA A 291 5.59 -19.36 3.72
N GLY A 292 5.82 -20.51 4.37
CA GLY A 292 5.54 -21.85 3.87
C GLY A 292 4.12 -22.13 3.36
N ILE A 293 3.83 -21.72 2.12
CA ILE A 293 2.69 -22.22 1.34
C ILE A 293 3.11 -23.56 0.73
N LYS A 294 2.67 -24.65 1.36
CA LYS A 294 2.70 -26.02 0.82
C LYS A 294 1.71 -26.14 -0.35
N SER A 295 1.98 -25.50 -1.47
CA SER A 295 1.30 -25.84 -2.72
C SER A 295 2.11 -25.31 -3.89
N THR A 296 2.88 -26.20 -4.53
CA THR A 296 3.29 -26.20 -5.95
C THR A 296 4.49 -27.13 -6.16
N LYS A 297 4.37 -28.40 -5.75
CA LYS A 297 5.30 -29.45 -6.23
C LYS A 297 5.04 -29.89 -7.68
N ALA A 298 4.04 -29.30 -8.35
CA ALA A 298 3.61 -29.72 -9.70
C ALA A 298 3.94 -28.73 -10.83
N ILE A 299 4.41 -27.51 -10.55
CA ILE A 299 4.65 -26.48 -11.59
C ILE A 299 6.14 -26.17 -11.78
N VAL A 300 6.97 -26.36 -10.75
CA VAL A 300 8.43 -26.11 -10.85
C VAL A 300 9.11 -27.10 -11.81
N GLY A 301 8.62 -28.35 -11.89
CA GLY A 301 9.16 -29.35 -12.83
C GLY A 301 8.92 -29.03 -14.30
N VAL A 302 7.94 -28.19 -14.64
CA VAL A 302 7.62 -27.83 -16.04
C VAL A 302 8.46 -26.65 -16.51
N VAL A 303 8.84 -25.73 -15.61
CA VAL A 303 9.62 -24.53 -15.96
C VAL A 303 11.13 -24.84 -16.05
N GLU A 304 11.65 -25.75 -15.22
CA GLU A 304 13.05 -26.22 -15.35
C GLU A 304 13.30 -27.01 -16.64
N GLN A 305 12.27 -27.66 -17.20
CA GLN A 305 12.39 -28.39 -18.48
C GLN A 305 12.28 -27.48 -19.71
N ALA A 306 11.63 -26.32 -19.59
CA ALA A 306 11.47 -25.37 -20.70
C ALA A 306 12.70 -24.48 -20.94
N CYS A 307 13.52 -24.21 -19.91
CA CYS A 307 14.78 -23.47 -20.06
C CYS A 307 15.97 -24.33 -20.52
N ALA A 308 15.81 -25.66 -20.59
CA ALA A 308 16.88 -26.57 -21.02
C ALA A 308 16.81 -26.96 -22.52
N VAL A 309 15.79 -26.53 -23.25
CA VAL A 309 15.61 -26.83 -24.68
C VAL A 309 15.68 -25.54 -25.50
N THR A 310 16.85 -24.91 -25.49
CA THR A 310 17.25 -23.93 -26.50
C THR A 310 18.56 -24.37 -27.16
N SER A 311 18.52 -25.49 -27.86
CA SER A 311 19.30 -25.67 -29.08
C SER A 311 18.75 -26.86 -29.86
N THR A 312 18.41 -26.60 -31.12
CA THR A 312 18.13 -27.54 -32.21
C THR A 312 16.89 -28.44 -32.08
N ASP A 313 15.71 -27.93 -32.46
CA ASP A 313 14.76 -28.64 -33.34
C ASP A 313 13.49 -27.80 -33.58
N GLU A 314 13.24 -27.40 -34.83
CA GLU A 314 12.03 -26.65 -35.24
C GLU A 314 10.74 -27.50 -35.16
N ASP A 315 10.85 -28.83 -35.10
CA ASP A 315 9.69 -29.74 -35.08
C ASP A 315 8.97 -29.81 -33.72
N ALA A 316 9.63 -29.39 -32.63
CA ALA A 316 9.04 -29.38 -31.29
C ALA A 316 7.98 -28.27 -31.11
N PHE A 317 8.14 -27.14 -31.82
CA PHE A 317 7.23 -25.99 -31.70
C PHE A 317 5.87 -26.25 -32.36
N THR A 318 5.85 -26.99 -33.47
CA THR A 318 4.62 -27.40 -34.19
C THR A 318 3.81 -28.41 -33.39
N THR A 319 4.46 -29.27 -32.62
CA THR A 319 3.78 -30.26 -31.76
C THR A 319 3.12 -29.59 -30.55
N LEU A 320 3.77 -28.57 -29.97
CA LEU A 320 3.24 -27.86 -28.80
C LEU A 320 2.04 -26.96 -29.14
N THR A 321 2.07 -26.30 -30.31
CA THR A 321 0.98 -25.43 -30.79
C THR A 321 -0.28 -26.23 -31.13
N ASN A 322 -0.13 -27.44 -31.70
CA ASN A 322 -1.26 -28.33 -31.96
C ASN A 322 -1.91 -28.87 -30.68
N HIS A 323 -1.12 -29.15 -29.63
CA HIS A 323 -1.66 -29.66 -28.37
C HIS A 323 -2.42 -28.59 -27.55
N VAL A 324 -2.05 -27.31 -27.69
CA VAL A 324 -2.78 -26.18 -27.10
C VAL A 324 -4.08 -25.90 -27.87
N ALA A 325 -4.08 -26.04 -29.20
CA ALA A 325 -5.28 -25.86 -30.04
C ALA A 325 -6.35 -26.94 -29.77
N GLU A 326 -5.94 -28.17 -29.42
CA GLU A 326 -6.87 -29.28 -29.14
C GLU A 326 -7.50 -29.20 -27.74
N ARG A 327 -6.82 -28.53 -26.79
CA ARG A 327 -7.31 -28.33 -25.42
C ARG A 327 -8.36 -27.22 -25.30
N HIS A 328 -8.45 -26.32 -26.29
CA HIS A 328 -9.47 -25.27 -26.37
C HIS A 328 -10.75 -25.72 -27.12
N ARG A 329 -10.80 -26.95 -27.65
CA ARG A 329 -11.97 -27.52 -28.35
C ARG A 329 -12.74 -28.59 -27.57
N LYS A 330 -12.41 -28.83 -26.30
CA LYS A 330 -13.18 -29.69 -25.38
C LYS A 330 -13.64 -28.89 -24.18
#